data_AF-A0A0F9KVR0-F1
#
_entry.id   AF-A0A0F9KVR0-F1
#
_cell.length_a   1.000
_cell.length_b   1.000
_cell.length_c   1.000
_cell.angle_alpha   90.00
_cell.angle_beta   90.00
_cell.angle_gamma   90.00
#
_symmetry.space_group_name_H-M   'P 1'
#
loop_
_entity.id
_entity.type
_entity.pdbx_description
1 polymer ?
#
loop_
_entity_poly.entity_id
_entity_poly.type
_entity_poly.pdbx_seq_one_letter_code
_entity_poly.pdbx_strand_id
1 'polypeptide(L)'
;MSKRIRPKVRGKKEVFDEWEHMDIDRNEQKAGLKRRARRWKEIQREVKLQKVLEKKAINNADKMKLPPKTRQPTPLEEAWLRCDYVLFHMLTRSAYQTLEWIRINDVEGYKYIYKIVMSPNMMNNISYYVDYFAEGGTVDKLIPKNIIMGKYMKYRGYKPIIKVKRKGEEEYDV
;
A
#
# COMPACT_ATOMS: atom_id res chain seq x y z
N MET A 1 2.03 -39.19 23.30
CA MET A 1 1.39 -37.97 23.86
C MET A 1 2.28 -36.77 23.54
N SER A 2 1.85 -35.86 22.65
CA SER A 2 2.68 -34.74 22.16
C SER A 2 2.49 -33.49 23.04
N LYS A 3 3.57 -33.01 23.66
CA LYS A 3 3.58 -31.79 24.50
C LYS A 3 3.68 -30.56 23.59
N ARG A 4 2.61 -29.77 23.48
CA ARG A 4 2.63 -28.46 22.83
C ARG A 4 3.38 -27.45 23.69
N ILE A 5 4.54 -27.01 23.22
CA ILE A 5 5.29 -25.89 23.78
C ILE A 5 4.54 -24.59 23.42
N ARG A 6 4.02 -23.87 24.43
CA ARG A 6 3.44 -22.53 24.22
C ARG A 6 4.58 -21.51 24.15
N PRO A 7 4.61 -20.60 23.15
CA PRO A 7 5.59 -19.53 23.13
C PRO A 7 5.33 -18.55 24.28
N LYS A 8 6.42 -18.13 24.92
CA LYS A 8 6.46 -17.22 26.06
C LYS A 8 5.98 -15.84 25.61
N VAL A 9 4.83 -15.40 26.12
CA VAL A 9 4.23 -14.10 25.81
C VAL A 9 5.12 -13.01 26.43
N ARG A 10 5.84 -12.26 25.60
CA ARG A 10 6.52 -11.01 26.02
C ARG A 10 5.48 -10.00 26.50
N GLY A 11 5.83 -9.24 27.55
CA GLY A 11 4.92 -8.31 28.22
C GLY A 11 4.38 -7.23 27.30
N LYS A 12 3.10 -6.87 27.49
CA LYS A 12 2.33 -5.94 26.65
C LYS A 12 2.81 -4.48 26.71
N LYS A 13 3.60 -4.10 27.73
CA LYS A 13 4.09 -2.73 27.93
C LYS A 13 5.27 -2.41 27.01
N GLU A 14 6.21 -3.35 26.89
CA GLU A 14 7.42 -3.20 26.06
C GLU A 14 7.12 -3.04 24.57
N VAL A 15 6.10 -3.72 24.05
CA VAL A 15 5.76 -3.62 22.63
C VAL A 15 5.09 -2.28 22.36
N PHE A 16 4.15 -1.81 23.18
CA PHE A 16 3.41 -0.57 22.92
C PHE A 16 4.32 0.67 22.98
N ASP A 17 5.29 0.68 23.91
CA ASP A 17 6.28 1.75 24.04
C ASP A 17 7.27 1.79 22.85
N GLU A 18 7.55 0.65 22.18
CA GLU A 18 8.36 0.61 20.95
C GLU A 18 7.65 1.24 19.72
N TRP A 19 6.31 1.27 19.68
CA TRP A 19 5.56 1.84 18.53
C TRP A 19 5.21 3.31 18.69
N GLU A 20 5.08 3.82 19.93
CA GLU A 20 4.88 5.25 20.21
C GLU A 20 6.20 6.06 20.13
N HIS A 21 7.36 5.39 20.24
CA HIS A 21 8.68 6.00 20.05
C HIS A 21 9.35 5.69 18.70
N MET A 22 8.59 5.27 17.68
CA MET A 22 9.03 5.41 16.29
C MET A 22 8.96 6.88 15.85
N ASP A 23 9.63 7.76 16.59
CA ASP A 23 10.25 8.94 16.02
C ASP A 23 11.34 8.42 15.08
N ILE A 24 10.95 8.13 13.84
CA ILE A 24 11.92 8.00 12.76
C ILE A 24 12.70 9.30 12.81
N ASP A 25 13.98 9.18 13.16
CA ASP A 25 14.87 10.30 13.43
C ASP A 25 14.63 11.38 12.36
N ARG A 26 14.24 12.58 12.79
CA ARG A 26 13.83 13.68 11.89
C ARG A 26 14.94 13.95 10.84
N ASN A 27 16.18 13.57 11.16
CA ASN A 27 17.33 13.58 10.28
C ASN A 27 17.36 12.43 9.25
N GLU A 28 16.96 11.21 9.60
CA GLU A 28 16.80 10.09 8.66
C GLU A 28 15.65 10.32 7.68
N GLN A 29 14.53 10.91 8.14
CA GLN A 29 13.44 11.31 7.25
C GLN A 29 13.90 12.38 6.26
N LYS A 30 14.62 13.41 6.72
CA LYS A 30 15.21 14.45 5.85
C LYS A 30 16.26 13.90 4.89
N ALA A 31 17.09 12.96 5.33
CA ALA A 31 18.08 12.29 4.49
C ALA A 31 17.42 11.40 3.42
N GLY A 32 16.40 10.64 3.78
CA GLY A 32 15.60 9.82 2.87
C GLY A 32 14.78 10.67 1.88
N LEU A 33 14.26 11.83 2.31
CA LEU A 33 13.61 12.81 1.44
C LEU A 33 14.60 13.45 0.46
N LYS A 34 15.81 13.83 0.91
CA LYS A 34 16.87 14.35 0.02
C LYS A 34 17.32 13.31 -1.01
N ARG A 35 17.49 12.03 -0.63
CA ARG A 35 17.82 10.94 -1.56
C ARG A 35 16.70 10.69 -2.57
N ARG A 36 15.44 10.68 -2.13
CA ARG A 36 14.27 10.53 -3.01
C ARG A 36 14.08 11.74 -3.94
N ALA A 37 14.32 12.96 -3.48
CA ALA A 37 14.25 14.16 -4.30
C ALA A 37 15.36 14.20 -5.37
N ARG A 38 16.57 13.72 -5.06
CA ARG A 38 17.65 13.54 -6.05
C ARG A 38 17.25 12.51 -7.12
N ARG A 39 16.75 11.34 -6.68
CA ARG A 39 16.25 10.29 -7.58
C ARG A 39 15.08 10.77 -8.45
N TRP A 40 14.16 11.57 -7.90
CA TRP A 40 13.08 12.19 -8.66
C TRP A 40 13.57 13.22 -9.68
N LYS A 41 14.60 14.01 -9.36
CA LYS A 41 15.23 14.93 -10.32
C LYS A 41 15.97 14.20 -11.43
N GLU A 42 16.55 13.04 -11.13
CA GLU A 42 17.23 12.16 -12.07
C GLU A 42 16.22 11.50 -13.02
N ILE A 43 15.13 10.95 -12.48
CA ILE A 43 13.99 10.44 -13.27
C ILE A 43 13.39 11.55 -14.15
N GLN A 44 13.24 12.77 -13.63
CA GLN A 44 12.75 13.90 -14.44
C GLN A 44 13.73 14.31 -15.55
N ARG A 45 15.05 14.15 -15.34
CA ARG A 45 16.06 14.36 -16.37
C ARG A 45 16.03 13.25 -17.41
N GLU A 46 15.88 11.99 -16.99
CA GLU A 46 15.74 10.83 -17.87
C GLU A 46 14.47 10.92 -18.72
N VAL A 47 13.33 11.30 -18.13
CA VAL A 47 12.07 11.52 -18.84
C VAL A 47 12.19 12.70 -19.83
N LYS A 48 12.89 13.78 -19.46
CA LYS A 48 13.15 14.89 -20.39
C LYS A 48 14.11 14.48 -21.51
N LEU A 49 15.15 13.68 -21.21
CA LEU A 49 16.05 13.12 -22.22
C LEU A 49 15.30 12.17 -23.15
N GLN A 50 14.42 11.33 -22.62
CA GLN A 50 13.53 10.45 -23.39
C GLN A 50 12.63 11.25 -24.31
N LYS A 51 11.98 12.33 -23.83
CA LYS A 51 11.17 13.20 -24.70
C LYS A 51 11.98 13.86 -25.82
N VAL A 52 13.24 14.22 -25.56
CA VAL A 52 14.16 14.76 -26.58
C VAL A 52 14.60 13.68 -27.57
N LEU A 53 14.86 12.46 -27.09
CA LEU A 53 15.22 11.31 -27.92
C LEU A 53 14.03 10.80 -28.74
N GLU A 54 12.82 10.78 -28.21
CA GLU A 54 11.57 10.47 -28.90
C GLU A 54 11.27 11.51 -29.99
N LYS A 55 11.45 12.80 -29.69
CA LYS A 55 11.30 13.88 -30.68
C LYS A 55 12.36 13.81 -31.79
N LYS A 56 13.55 13.26 -31.50
CA LYS A 56 14.58 12.93 -32.51
C LYS A 56 14.33 11.60 -33.23
N ALA A 57 13.66 10.64 -32.58
CA ALA A 57 13.31 9.33 -33.14
C ALA A 57 12.15 9.42 -34.14
N ILE A 58 11.19 10.33 -33.93
CA ILE A 58 10.11 10.62 -34.90
C ILE A 58 10.69 11.12 -36.24
N ASN A 59 11.80 11.87 -36.21
CA ASN A 59 12.49 12.33 -37.44
C ASN A 59 13.41 11.26 -38.07
N ASN A 60 13.72 10.17 -37.36
CA ASN A 60 14.59 9.08 -37.84
C ASN A 60 13.85 7.75 -38.05
N ALA A 61 12.52 7.73 -37.88
CA ALA A 61 11.68 6.54 -37.91
C ALA A 61 11.62 5.84 -39.28
N ASP A 62 12.06 6.48 -40.36
CA ASP A 62 12.10 5.85 -41.69
C ASP A 62 13.34 4.96 -41.93
N LYS A 63 14.34 4.90 -41.03
CA LYS A 63 15.60 4.21 -41.36
C LYS A 63 16.19 3.24 -40.35
N MET A 64 15.67 3.07 -39.14
CA MET A 64 16.30 2.13 -38.19
C MET A 64 15.33 1.24 -37.42
N LYS A 65 15.45 -0.05 -37.73
CA LYS A 65 14.96 -1.26 -37.06
C LYS A 65 14.70 -1.07 -35.54
N LEU A 66 13.44 -1.34 -35.17
CA LEU A 66 12.83 -1.41 -33.85
C LEU A 66 13.74 -1.82 -32.67
N PRO A 67 13.71 -1.09 -31.53
CA PRO A 67 14.06 -1.63 -30.21
C PRO A 67 12.90 -1.54 -29.21
N PRO A 68 13.02 -2.21 -28.05
CA PRO A 68 12.65 -3.61 -27.81
C PRO A 68 11.12 -3.79 -27.64
N LYS A 69 10.61 -5.01 -27.88
CA LYS A 69 9.24 -5.40 -27.50
C LYS A 69 9.00 -5.02 -26.04
N THR A 70 8.17 -4.00 -25.79
CA THR A 70 7.47 -3.83 -24.52
C THR A 70 6.81 -5.17 -24.24
N ARG A 71 7.32 -5.93 -23.26
CA ARG A 71 6.74 -7.23 -22.89
C ARG A 71 5.28 -6.95 -22.56
N GLN A 72 4.38 -7.44 -23.41
CA GLN A 72 2.97 -7.35 -23.11
C GLN A 72 2.75 -8.05 -21.77
N PRO A 73 2.04 -7.42 -20.82
CA PRO A 73 1.75 -8.06 -19.55
C PRO A 73 1.02 -9.36 -19.84
N THR A 74 1.37 -10.40 -19.09
CA THR A 74 0.58 -11.64 -19.13
C THR A 74 -0.85 -11.35 -18.67
N PRO A 75 -1.85 -12.14 -19.09
CA PRO A 75 -3.25 -11.93 -18.67
C PRO A 75 -3.41 -11.86 -17.13
N LEU A 76 -2.58 -12.59 -16.40
CA LEU A 76 -2.55 -12.55 -14.93
C LEU A 76 -2.00 -11.23 -14.39
N GLU A 77 -0.88 -10.75 -14.94
CA GLU A 77 -0.29 -9.45 -14.55
C GLU A 77 -1.25 -8.30 -14.87
N GLU A 78 -1.95 -8.37 -16.00
CA GLU A 78 -2.97 -7.39 -16.36
C GLU A 78 -4.13 -7.36 -15.36
N ALA A 79 -4.64 -8.53 -14.95
CA ALA A 79 -5.68 -8.62 -13.94
C ALA A 79 -5.24 -8.01 -12.59
N TRP A 80 -3.99 -8.23 -12.18
CA TRP A 80 -3.42 -7.62 -10.98
C TRP A 80 -3.29 -6.11 -11.10
N LEU A 81 -2.84 -5.59 -12.24
CA LEU A 81 -2.73 -4.14 -12.48
C LEU A 81 -4.09 -3.45 -12.43
N ARG A 82 -5.13 -4.06 -13.00
CA ARG A 82 -6.51 -3.54 -12.90
C ARG A 82 -7.01 -3.50 -11.45
N CYS A 83 -6.73 -4.54 -10.68
CA CYS A 83 -7.08 -4.58 -9.26
C CYS A 83 -6.33 -3.52 -8.44
N ASP A 84 -5.03 -3.35 -8.70
CA ASP A 84 -4.20 -2.35 -8.03
C ASP A 84 -4.66 -0.93 -8.34
N TYR A 85 -5.00 -0.66 -9.61
CA TYR A 85 -5.59 0.61 -10.04
C TYR A 85 -6.88 0.94 -9.29
N VAL A 86 -7.81 -0.02 -9.21
CA VAL A 86 -9.07 0.16 -8.46
C VAL A 86 -8.80 0.41 -6.98
N LEU A 87 -7.88 -0.34 -6.36
CA LEU A 87 -7.49 -0.13 -4.95
C LEU A 87 -6.89 1.27 -4.71
N PHE A 88 -6.08 1.76 -5.64
CA PHE A 88 -5.50 3.10 -5.57
C PHE A 88 -6.58 4.20 -5.53
N HIS A 89 -7.66 4.03 -6.29
CA HIS A 89 -8.78 4.97 -6.34
C HIS A 89 -9.77 4.82 -5.18
N MET A 90 -9.84 3.64 -4.56
CA MET A 90 -10.74 3.39 -3.42
C MET A 90 -10.13 3.66 -2.06
N LEU A 91 -8.81 3.62 -1.94
CA LEU A 91 -8.09 3.81 -0.70
C LEU A 91 -7.60 5.25 -0.56
N THR A 92 -7.57 5.77 0.67
CA THR A 92 -6.76 6.96 0.94
C THR A 92 -5.29 6.64 0.64
N ARG A 93 -4.49 7.65 0.23
CA ARG A 93 -3.06 7.46 -0.04
C ARG A 93 -2.32 6.76 1.10
N SER A 94 -2.62 7.12 2.35
CA SER A 94 -2.03 6.48 3.55
C SER A 94 -2.47 5.02 3.74
N ALA A 95 -3.70 4.69 3.37
CA ALA A 95 -4.21 3.32 3.43
C ALA A 95 -3.56 2.45 2.36
N TYR A 96 -3.45 2.95 1.13
CA TYR A 96 -2.76 2.28 0.04
C TYR A 96 -1.29 2.00 0.40
N GLN A 97 -0.56 3.00 0.91
CA GLN A 97 0.81 2.82 1.38
C GLN A 97 0.94 1.79 2.51
N THR A 98 -0.05 1.74 3.41
CA THR A 98 -0.09 0.74 4.49
C THR A 98 -0.31 -0.66 3.91
N LEU A 99 -1.22 -0.79 2.94
CA LEU A 99 -1.50 -2.05 2.27
C LEU A 99 -0.26 -2.57 1.51
N GLU A 100 0.46 -1.69 0.82
CA GLU A 100 1.73 -2.02 0.14
C GLU A 100 2.81 -2.48 1.13
N TRP A 101 2.94 -1.79 2.28
CA TRP A 101 3.86 -2.23 3.32
C TRP A 101 3.50 -3.64 3.82
N ILE A 102 2.20 -3.93 4.03
CA ILE A 102 1.75 -5.28 4.41
C ILE A 102 2.06 -6.29 3.30
N ARG A 103 1.86 -5.94 2.02
CA ARG A 103 2.17 -6.82 0.87
C ARG A 103 3.63 -7.29 0.88
N ILE A 104 4.56 -6.40 1.23
CA ILE A 104 5.99 -6.70 1.25
C ILE A 104 6.39 -7.49 2.51
N ASN A 105 5.82 -7.17 3.67
CA ASN A 105 6.27 -7.69 4.97
C ASN A 105 5.47 -8.91 5.49
N ASP A 106 4.19 -9.04 5.11
CA ASP A 106 3.29 -10.12 5.54
C ASP A 106 2.31 -10.47 4.40
N VAL A 107 2.73 -11.34 3.49
CA VAL A 107 1.96 -11.75 2.30
C VAL A 107 0.62 -12.40 2.68
N GLU A 108 0.56 -13.17 3.76
CA GLU A 108 -0.68 -13.82 4.20
C GLU A 108 -1.65 -12.80 4.83
N GLY A 109 -1.13 -11.84 5.59
CA GLY A 109 -1.89 -10.69 6.05
C GLY A 109 -2.44 -9.85 4.90
N TYR A 110 -1.64 -9.65 3.85
CA TYR A 110 -2.08 -8.97 2.63
C TYR A 110 -3.21 -9.73 1.94
N LYS A 111 -3.07 -11.05 1.71
CA LYS A 111 -4.14 -11.87 1.09
C LYS A 111 -5.44 -11.79 1.89
N TYR A 112 -5.36 -11.85 3.21
CA TYR A 112 -6.52 -11.73 4.08
C TYR A 112 -7.23 -10.38 3.91
N ILE A 113 -6.47 -9.28 3.95
CA ILE A 113 -7.04 -7.93 3.78
C ILE A 113 -7.58 -7.77 2.36
N TYR A 114 -6.84 -8.22 1.36
CA TYR A 114 -7.22 -8.16 -0.04
C TYR A 114 -8.58 -8.83 -0.27
N LYS A 115 -8.82 -10.03 0.28
CA LYS A 115 -10.11 -10.72 0.19
C LYS A 115 -11.28 -9.94 0.83
N ILE A 116 -11.00 -9.11 1.84
CA ILE A 116 -12.01 -8.31 2.53
C ILE A 116 -12.30 -7.01 1.77
N VAL A 117 -11.26 -6.37 1.23
CA VAL A 117 -11.36 -5.09 0.53
C VAL A 117 -11.89 -5.31 -0.90
N MET A 118 -11.34 -6.29 -1.61
CA MET A 118 -11.78 -6.71 -2.92
C MET A 118 -12.83 -7.80 -2.78
N SER A 119 -14.10 -7.39 -2.68
CA SER A 119 -15.22 -8.35 -2.65
C SER A 119 -15.28 -9.16 -3.96
N PRO A 120 -15.81 -10.39 -3.95
CA PRO A 120 -15.99 -11.19 -5.17
C PRO A 120 -16.78 -10.45 -6.26
N ASN A 121 -17.79 -9.68 -5.87
CA ASN A 121 -18.58 -8.87 -6.79
C ASN A 121 -17.74 -7.77 -7.47
N MET A 122 -16.79 -7.19 -6.75
CA MET A 122 -15.88 -6.20 -7.30
C MET A 122 -14.88 -6.83 -8.28
N MET A 123 -14.33 -8.00 -7.94
CA MET A 123 -13.43 -8.72 -8.83
C MET A 123 -14.11 -9.14 -10.14
N ASN A 124 -15.36 -9.62 -10.06
CA ASN A 124 -16.12 -10.00 -11.26
C ASN A 124 -16.44 -8.81 -12.17
N ASN A 125 -16.53 -7.60 -11.61
CA ASN A 125 -16.85 -6.37 -12.34
C ASN A 125 -15.64 -5.44 -12.44
N ILE A 126 -14.41 -5.97 -12.36
CA ILE A 126 -13.21 -5.12 -12.26
C ILE A 126 -13.05 -4.19 -13.46
N SER A 127 -13.39 -4.65 -14.67
CA SER A 127 -13.35 -3.84 -15.90
C SER A 127 -14.27 -2.62 -15.79
N TYR A 128 -15.50 -2.82 -15.28
CA TYR A 128 -16.43 -1.71 -15.05
C TYR A 128 -15.85 -0.65 -14.10
N TYR A 129 -15.21 -1.07 -13.00
CA TYR A 129 -14.60 -0.11 -12.07
C TYR A 129 -13.39 0.61 -12.67
N VAL A 130 -12.59 -0.08 -13.50
CA VAL A 130 -11.49 0.56 -14.23
C VAL A 130 -12.03 1.64 -15.16
N ASP A 131 -13.05 1.32 -15.95
CA ASP A 131 -13.68 2.25 -16.89
C ASP A 131 -14.32 3.43 -16.14
N TYR A 132 -15.06 3.15 -15.07
CA TYR A 132 -15.67 4.16 -14.20
C TYR A 132 -14.65 5.17 -13.68
N PHE A 133 -13.49 4.72 -13.18
CA PHE A 133 -12.44 5.64 -12.70
C PHE A 133 -11.68 6.32 -13.84
N ALA A 134 -11.50 5.65 -14.99
CA ALA A 134 -10.88 6.24 -16.16
C ALA A 134 -11.71 7.40 -16.74
N GLU A 135 -13.05 7.30 -16.66
CA GLU A 135 -14.00 8.34 -17.05
C GLU A 135 -14.09 9.50 -16.03
N GLY A 136 -13.34 9.44 -14.93
CA GLY A 136 -13.34 10.46 -13.88
C GLY A 136 -14.34 10.22 -12.76
N GLY A 137 -14.90 9.02 -12.67
CA GLY A 137 -15.69 8.58 -11.53
C GLY A 137 -14.91 8.69 -10.22
N THR A 138 -15.62 8.92 -9.12
CA THR A 138 -15.03 9.08 -7.79
C THR A 138 -15.82 8.28 -6.77
N VAL A 139 -15.12 7.72 -5.79
CA VAL A 139 -15.80 7.04 -4.68
C VAL A 139 -16.22 8.09 -3.64
N ASP A 140 -17.49 8.05 -3.22
CA ASP A 140 -18.03 8.97 -2.21
C ASP A 140 -17.22 8.96 -0.91
N LYS A 141 -16.66 7.79 -0.55
CA LYS A 141 -15.86 7.63 0.67
C LYS A 141 -14.68 6.70 0.45
N LEU A 142 -13.49 7.28 0.50
CA LEU A 142 -12.23 6.53 0.48
C LEU A 142 -12.04 5.73 1.76
N ILE A 143 -11.44 4.54 1.63
CA ILE A 143 -11.11 3.67 2.76
C ILE A 143 -9.86 4.24 3.49
N PRO A 144 -9.97 4.61 4.77
CA PRO A 144 -8.87 5.21 5.52
C PRO A 144 -7.92 4.16 6.12
N LYS A 145 -6.71 4.61 6.48
CA LYS A 145 -5.62 3.76 7.00
C LYS A 145 -6.03 2.94 8.22
N ASN A 146 -6.78 3.54 9.14
CA ASN A 146 -7.27 2.88 10.36
C ASN A 146 -8.13 1.64 10.05
N ILE A 147 -8.90 1.65 8.96
CA ILE A 147 -9.69 0.48 8.55
C ILE A 147 -8.76 -0.66 8.11
N ILE A 148 -7.79 -0.38 7.23
CA ILE A 148 -6.81 -1.38 6.78
C ILE A 148 -6.01 -1.93 7.96
N MET A 149 -5.52 -1.05 8.83
CA MET A 149 -4.77 -1.44 10.02
C MET A 149 -5.63 -2.24 10.99
N GLY A 150 -6.89 -1.86 11.19
CA GLY A 150 -7.82 -2.60 12.05
C GLY A 150 -8.09 -4.01 11.54
N LYS A 151 -8.21 -4.20 10.22
CA LYS A 151 -8.32 -5.53 9.61
C LYS A 151 -7.04 -6.35 9.78
N TYR A 152 -5.88 -5.72 9.59
CA TYR A 152 -4.58 -6.36 9.80
C TYR A 152 -4.37 -6.80 11.25
N MET A 153 -4.69 -5.94 12.21
CA MET A 153 -4.62 -6.24 13.65
C MET A 153 -5.54 -7.40 14.02
N LYS A 154 -6.78 -7.41 13.49
CA LYS A 154 -7.72 -8.52 13.69
C LYS A 154 -7.16 -9.84 13.13
N TYR A 155 -6.56 -9.82 11.94
CA TYR A 155 -5.90 -10.98 11.35
C TYR A 155 -4.78 -11.53 12.24
N ARG A 156 -3.94 -10.65 12.78
CA ARG A 156 -2.85 -10.99 13.70
C ARG A 156 -3.33 -11.42 15.10
N GLY A 157 -4.65 -11.44 15.35
CA GLY A 157 -5.24 -11.86 16.62
C GLY A 157 -5.24 -10.80 17.71
N TYR A 158 -4.96 -9.53 17.38
CA TYR A 158 -5.08 -8.44 18.35
C TYR A 158 -6.55 -8.12 18.59
N LYS A 159 -6.96 -8.12 19.87
CA LYS A 159 -8.29 -7.67 20.28
C LYS A 159 -8.28 -6.14 20.37
N PRO A 160 -9.23 -5.44 19.75
CA PRO A 160 -9.34 -3.99 19.90
C PRO A 160 -9.59 -3.66 21.38
N ILE A 161 -8.75 -2.79 21.96
CA ILE A 161 -8.98 -2.25 23.30
C ILE A 161 -10.08 -1.21 23.16
N ILE A 162 -11.31 -1.58 23.50
CA ILE A 162 -12.40 -0.61 23.64
C ILE A 162 -12.12 0.16 24.93
N LYS A 163 -11.46 1.32 24.82
CA LYS A 163 -11.38 2.28 25.92
C LYS A 163 -12.78 2.91 26.08
N VAL A 164 -13.64 2.26 26.85
CA VAL A 164 -14.89 2.87 27.31
C VAL A 164 -14.50 3.99 28.25
N LYS A 165 -14.63 5.25 27.82
CA LYS A 165 -14.64 6.38 28.75
C LYS A 165 -15.89 6.22 29.60
N ARG A 166 -15.77 5.59 30.77
CA ARG A 166 -16.77 5.77 31.82
C ARG A 166 -16.72 7.25 32.18
N LYS A 167 -17.84 7.94 32.03
CA LYS A 167 -18.01 9.28 32.61
C LYS A 167 -17.82 9.12 34.13
N GLY A 168 -16.69 9.57 34.64
CA GLY A 168 -16.52 9.96 36.04
C GLY A 168 -16.22 8.88 37.06
N GLU A 169 -15.13 8.11 36.92
CA GLU A 169 -14.53 7.43 38.08
C GLU A 169 -13.02 7.60 38.06
N GLU A 170 -12.49 8.06 39.20
CA GLU A 170 -11.11 8.48 39.45
C GLU A 170 -10.11 7.33 39.32
N GLU A 171 -8.92 7.70 38.84
CA GLU A 171 -7.77 6.85 38.60
C GLU A 171 -7.13 6.46 39.94
N TYR A 172 -7.05 5.16 40.25
CA TYR A 172 -6.09 4.65 41.24
C TYR A 172 -5.20 3.61 40.57
N ASP A 173 -3.90 3.90 40.57
CA ASP A 173 -2.84 2.96 40.19
C ASP A 173 -2.69 1.86 41.24
N VAL A 174 -2.72 0.59 40.79
CA VAL A 174 -2.04 -0.55 41.44
C VAL A 174 -1.41 -1.44 40.37
#